data_AF-A0A6B1GZY6-F1
#
_entry.id   AF-A0A6B1GZY6-F1
#
_cell.length_a   1.000
_cell.length_b   1.000
_cell.length_c   1.000
_cell.angle_alpha   90.00
_cell.angle_beta   90.00
_cell.angle_gamma   90.00
#
_symmetry.space_group_name_H-M   'P 1'
#
loop_
_entity.id
_entity.type
_entity.pdbx_description
1 polymer ?
#
loop_
_entity_poly.entity_id
_entity_poly.type
_entity_poly.pdbx_seq_one_letter_code
_entity_poly.pdbx_strand_id
1 'polypeptide(L)'
;MRRLDCASSTRQRLARRRVRPGDARPTRAAGGGHGRNSTSVAARVLIDTNVLVYRYDHRFPKKQSTASAVLREYLRTGVARVPHQAIVEFVAATTRGRPGQRLLDPADARREAEEIIAQFDVIYPDDAVLRMALRGAAAYGLSWFDAHLWAYAEVHGLSELLSEDFQHGRMYGTVTVHDPFRDA
;
A
#
# COMPACT_ATOMS: atom_id res chain seq x y z
N MET A 1 -11.24 -9.27 -41.45
CA MET A 1 -10.37 -9.40 -42.64
C MET A 1 -10.49 -8.13 -43.47
N ARG A 2 -9.36 -7.60 -43.99
CA ARG A 2 -9.09 -6.26 -44.62
C ARG A 2 -8.69 -5.19 -43.57
N ARG A 3 -7.41 -4.93 -43.27
CA ARG A 3 -6.24 -4.36 -44.03
C ARG A 3 -6.48 -2.90 -44.49
N LEU A 4 -5.79 -1.94 -43.85
CA LEU A 4 -4.63 -1.13 -44.34
C LEU A 4 -5.13 0.14 -45.07
N ASP A 5 -4.59 1.36 -44.94
CA ASP A 5 -3.19 1.80 -44.93
C ASP A 5 -3.08 3.32 -44.66
N CYS A 6 -1.84 3.78 -44.37
CA CYS A 6 -1.23 5.09 -44.73
C CYS A 6 -1.76 6.41 -44.10
N ALA A 7 -0.95 7.44 -43.78
CA ALA A 7 0.48 7.70 -43.96
C ALA A 7 0.94 8.94 -43.14
N SER A 8 2.25 9.03 -42.93
CA SER A 8 3.11 10.25 -42.99
C SER A 8 3.05 11.27 -41.84
N SER A 9 4.07 11.34 -40.97
CA SER A 9 5.40 11.99 -41.16
C SER A 9 5.37 13.52 -41.08
N THR A 10 6.02 14.10 -40.06
CA THR A 10 6.97 15.21 -40.27
C THR A 10 8.05 15.20 -39.18
N ARG A 11 9.30 15.03 -39.65
CA ARG A 11 10.55 15.26 -38.91
C ARG A 11 10.75 16.76 -38.74
N GLN A 12 11.20 17.22 -37.58
CA GLN A 12 12.09 18.37 -37.50
C GLN A 12 13.30 18.05 -36.62
N ARG A 13 14.45 18.41 -37.16
CA ARG A 13 15.82 18.19 -36.71
C ARG A 13 16.44 19.57 -36.48
N LEU A 14 17.57 19.60 -35.77
CA LEU A 14 18.55 20.68 -35.55
C LEU A 14 18.39 21.34 -34.17
N ALA A 15 19.44 21.58 -33.36
CA ALA A 15 20.87 21.67 -33.66
C ALA A 15 21.75 21.21 -32.47
N ARG A 16 22.97 20.75 -32.77
CA ARG A 16 24.01 20.39 -31.79
C ARG A 16 25.05 21.50 -31.64
N ARG A 17 25.43 21.73 -30.37
CA ARG A 17 26.75 22.05 -29.79
C ARG A 17 27.46 23.36 -30.15
N ARG A 18 27.93 24.04 -29.09
CA ARG A 18 29.37 24.23 -28.76
C ARG A 18 29.52 24.60 -27.27
N VAL A 19 30.31 23.84 -26.52
CA VAL A 19 30.84 24.23 -25.20
C VAL A 19 32.36 24.10 -25.28
N ARG A 20 33.07 25.15 -24.88
CA ARG A 20 34.55 25.23 -24.88
C ARG A 20 35.11 24.70 -23.55
N PRO A 21 36.29 24.07 -23.53
CA PRO A 21 36.97 23.69 -22.30
C PRO A 21 37.86 24.84 -21.80
N GLY A 22 37.94 24.99 -20.48
CA GLY A 22 38.85 25.91 -19.80
C GLY A 22 39.22 25.36 -18.43
N ASP A 23 40.52 25.18 -18.22
CA ASP A 23 41.18 24.62 -17.05
C ASP A 23 41.01 25.47 -15.78
N ALA A 24 40.92 24.80 -14.61
CA ALA A 24 41.83 24.98 -13.47
C ALA A 24 41.25 24.34 -12.19
N ARG A 25 42.01 23.40 -11.61
CA ARG A 25 41.85 22.92 -10.23
C ARG A 25 42.27 24.01 -9.23
N PRO A 26 41.66 24.01 -8.04
CA PRO A 26 42.45 24.07 -6.83
C PRO A 26 42.14 22.90 -5.89
N THR A 27 43.21 22.21 -5.49
CA THR A 27 43.27 21.33 -4.31
C THR A 27 43.31 22.18 -3.05
N ARG A 28 42.42 21.94 -2.08
CA ARG A 28 42.79 21.61 -0.69
C ARG A 28 41.61 21.44 0.28
N ALA A 29 41.84 20.48 1.17
CA ALA A 29 41.53 20.44 2.60
C ALA A 29 40.16 19.96 3.07
N ALA A 30 40.27 18.98 3.97
CA ALA A 30 39.27 18.27 4.74
C ALA A 30 38.43 19.17 5.65
N GLY A 31 37.22 18.69 5.94
CA GLY A 31 36.39 19.17 7.05
C GLY A 31 34.91 19.16 6.68
N GLY A 32 34.10 18.37 7.39
CA GLY A 32 32.65 18.49 7.36
C GLY A 32 31.95 17.15 7.27
N GLY A 33 31.31 16.77 8.38
CA GLY A 33 30.62 15.49 8.54
C GLY A 33 29.66 15.20 7.40
N HIS A 34 29.71 13.96 6.92
CA HIS A 34 28.58 13.36 6.23
C HIS A 34 27.49 13.09 7.26
N GLY A 35 26.76 14.15 7.61
CA GLY A 35 25.35 14.00 7.91
C GLY A 35 24.75 13.34 6.67
N ARG A 36 24.56 12.03 6.73
CA ARG A 36 23.56 11.41 5.87
C ARG A 36 22.26 12.03 6.36
N ASN A 37 21.78 13.01 5.62
CA ASN A 37 20.40 13.45 5.68
C ASN A 37 19.59 12.28 5.11
N SER A 38 19.54 11.18 5.85
CA SER A 38 18.49 10.19 5.70
C SER A 38 17.25 10.92 6.20
N THR A 39 16.65 11.74 5.33
CA THR A 39 15.21 11.91 5.36
C THR A 39 14.68 10.49 5.31
N SER A 40 14.37 9.90 6.46
CA SER A 40 13.60 8.67 6.50
C SER A 40 12.38 8.99 5.67
N VAL A 41 12.28 8.40 4.49
CA VAL A 41 10.99 8.33 3.82
C VAL A 41 10.13 7.66 4.88
N ALA A 42 9.23 8.42 5.52
CA ALA A 42 8.41 7.87 6.58
C ALA A 42 7.77 6.61 6.00
N ALA A 43 8.11 5.45 6.57
CA ALA A 43 7.61 4.18 6.09
C ALA A 43 6.09 4.29 6.05
N ARG A 44 5.52 4.11 4.85
CA ARG A 44 4.08 4.14 4.65
C ARG A 44 3.59 2.71 4.67
N VAL A 45 2.46 2.51 5.34
CA VAL A 45 1.93 1.19 5.62
C VAL A 45 0.61 0.96 4.89
N LEU A 46 0.42 -0.22 4.33
CA LEU A 46 -0.89 -0.68 3.86
C LEU A 46 -1.58 -1.47 4.97
N ILE A 47 -2.83 -1.13 5.25
CA ILE A 47 -3.66 -1.82 6.24
C ILE A 47 -4.54 -2.86 5.54
N ASP A 48 -4.45 -4.10 5.98
CA ASP A 48 -5.33 -5.19 5.55
C ASP A 48 -6.73 -5.12 6.22
N THR A 49 -7.71 -5.77 5.60
CA THR A 49 -9.08 -5.94 6.06
C THR A 49 -9.16 -6.53 7.47
N ASN A 50 -8.31 -7.51 7.81
CA ASN A 50 -8.36 -8.17 9.12
C ASN A 50 -8.23 -7.15 10.27
N VAL A 51 -7.37 -6.14 10.13
CA VAL A 51 -7.21 -5.06 11.12
C VAL A 51 -8.50 -4.23 11.26
N LEU A 52 -9.14 -3.90 10.14
CA LEU A 52 -10.41 -3.16 10.14
C LEU A 52 -11.54 -3.97 10.78
N VAL A 53 -11.60 -5.27 10.49
CA VAL A 53 -12.64 -6.18 11.01
C VAL A 53 -12.46 -6.43 12.50
N TYR A 54 -11.24 -6.71 12.98
CA TYR A 54 -10.99 -7.01 14.39
C TYR A 54 -11.35 -5.86 15.33
N ARG A 55 -11.32 -4.61 14.85
CA ARG A 55 -11.83 -3.46 15.61
C ARG A 55 -13.26 -3.69 16.15
N TYR A 56 -14.09 -4.47 15.46
CA TYR A 56 -15.49 -4.74 15.84
C TYR A 56 -15.74 -6.18 16.28
N ASP A 57 -14.72 -7.05 16.24
CA ASP A 57 -14.89 -8.47 16.57
C ASP A 57 -14.70 -8.74 18.08
N HIS A 58 -15.81 -8.64 18.82
CA HIS A 58 -15.87 -8.90 20.25
C HIS A 58 -15.47 -10.33 20.67
N ARG A 59 -15.41 -11.28 19.72
CA ARG A 59 -14.97 -12.66 19.99
C ARG A 59 -13.46 -12.73 20.27
N PHE A 60 -12.71 -11.71 19.83
CA PHE A 60 -11.25 -11.63 19.98
C PHE A 60 -10.85 -10.32 20.69
N PRO A 61 -11.13 -10.16 22.00
CA PRO A 61 -11.00 -8.88 22.71
C PRO A 61 -9.57 -8.31 22.70
N LYS A 62 -8.56 -9.18 22.76
CA LYS A 62 -7.16 -8.76 22.65
C LYS A 62 -6.82 -8.23 21.26
N LYS A 63 -7.16 -8.99 20.19
CA LYS A 63 -7.01 -8.51 18.81
C LYS A 63 -7.80 -7.23 18.55
N GLN A 64 -9.00 -7.10 19.12
CA GLN A 64 -9.80 -5.88 19.04
C GLN A 64 -9.09 -4.68 19.67
N SER A 65 -8.51 -4.86 20.86
CA SER A 65 -7.73 -3.82 21.53
C SER A 65 -6.52 -3.42 20.71
N THR A 66 -5.77 -4.40 20.20
CA THR A 66 -4.60 -4.19 19.33
C THR A 66 -4.99 -3.46 18.04
N ALA A 67 -6.03 -3.91 17.34
CA ALA A 67 -6.54 -3.28 16.12
C ALA A 67 -6.94 -1.83 16.37
N SER A 68 -7.65 -1.57 17.47
CA SER A 68 -8.06 -0.21 17.85
C SER A 68 -6.88 0.70 18.16
N ALA A 69 -5.84 0.19 18.82
CA ALA A 69 -4.62 0.92 19.12
C ALA A 69 -3.82 1.22 17.85
N VAL A 70 -3.63 0.22 16.98
CA VAL A 70 -2.96 0.32 15.68
C VAL A 70 -3.63 1.37 14.79
N LEU A 71 -4.95 1.27 14.59
CA LEU A 71 -5.69 2.21 13.75
C LEU A 71 -5.60 3.64 14.29
N ARG A 72 -5.70 3.82 15.62
CA ARG A 72 -5.58 5.15 16.25
C ARG A 72 -4.19 5.76 16.02
N GLU A 73 -3.14 4.96 16.17
CA GLU A 73 -1.78 5.43 15.96
C GLU A 73 -1.54 5.83 14.49
N TYR A 74 -2.05 5.05 13.55
CA TYR A 74 -1.91 5.35 12.13
C TYR A 74 -2.76 6.52 11.64
N LEU A 75 -3.93 6.74 12.23
CA LEU A 75 -4.70 7.97 12.03
C LEU A 75 -3.94 9.20 12.51
N ARG A 76 -3.29 9.11 13.67
CA ARG A 76 -2.50 10.21 14.25
C ARG A 76 -1.26 10.55 13.42
N THR A 77 -0.61 9.55 12.85
CA THR A 77 0.63 9.74 12.07
C THR A 77 0.37 10.05 10.59
N GLY A 78 -0.79 9.66 10.03
CA GLY A 78 -1.15 9.92 8.64
C GLY A 78 -0.35 9.11 7.60
N VAL A 79 0.44 8.13 8.04
CA VAL A 79 1.32 7.34 7.15
C VAL A 79 0.64 6.08 6.59
N ALA A 80 -0.52 5.71 7.12
CA ALA A 80 -1.25 4.53 6.65
C ALA A 80 -2.09 4.81 5.41
N ARG A 81 -2.29 3.74 4.63
CA ARG A 81 -3.14 3.67 3.46
C ARG A 81 -4.05 2.48 3.58
N VAL A 82 -5.28 2.63 3.09
CA VAL A 82 -6.27 1.54 3.06
C VAL A 82 -6.55 1.21 1.61
N PRO A 83 -6.37 -0.05 1.16
CA PRO A 83 -6.77 -0.42 -0.19
C PRO A 83 -8.29 -0.45 -0.26
N HIS A 84 -8.85 0.03 -1.36
CA HIS A 84 -10.30 -0.01 -1.63
C HIS A 84 -10.88 -1.41 -1.39
N GLN A 85 -10.14 -2.46 -1.79
CA GLN A 85 -10.54 -3.85 -1.54
C GLN A 85 -10.83 -4.11 -0.06
N ALA A 86 -10.03 -3.56 0.87
CA ALA A 86 -10.24 -3.80 2.29
C ALA A 86 -11.54 -3.20 2.81
N ILE A 87 -12.02 -2.11 2.21
CA ILE A 87 -13.32 -1.50 2.56
C ILE A 87 -14.47 -2.37 2.04
N VAL A 88 -14.35 -2.88 0.81
CA VAL A 88 -15.35 -3.80 0.22
C VAL A 88 -15.47 -5.07 1.07
N GLU A 89 -14.33 -5.67 1.42
CA GLU A 89 -14.28 -6.87 2.24
C GLU A 89 -14.75 -6.60 3.68
N PHE A 90 -14.40 -5.46 4.26
CA PHE A 90 -14.88 -5.04 5.58
C PHE A 90 -16.40 -5.02 5.65
N VAL A 91 -17.08 -4.37 4.69
CA VAL A 91 -18.55 -4.32 4.65
C VAL A 91 -19.12 -5.73 4.50
N ALA A 92 -18.55 -6.55 3.60
CA ALA A 92 -19.01 -7.92 3.38
C ALA A 92 -18.79 -8.83 4.60
N ALA A 93 -17.70 -8.65 5.33
CA ALA A 93 -17.33 -9.47 6.48
C ALA A 93 -18.13 -9.11 7.73
N THR A 94 -18.24 -7.80 8.02
CA THR A 94 -18.91 -7.33 9.25
C THR A 94 -20.43 -7.52 9.21
N THR A 95 -21.03 -7.51 8.02
CA THR A 95 -22.48 -7.72 7.83
C THR A 95 -22.88 -9.18 7.59
N ARG A 96 -21.91 -10.10 7.55
CA ARG A 96 -22.15 -11.52 7.30
C ARG A 96 -22.89 -12.17 8.47
N GLY A 97 -23.93 -12.94 8.17
CA GLY A 97 -24.70 -13.71 9.15
C GLY A 97 -26.11 -13.18 9.39
N ARG A 98 -26.78 -13.74 10.40
CA ARG A 98 -28.15 -13.36 10.82
C ARG A 98 -28.11 -12.19 11.82
N PRO A 99 -29.20 -11.42 11.98
CA PRO A 99 -29.30 -10.44 13.06
C PRO A 99 -28.91 -11.04 14.42
N GLY A 100 -28.07 -10.34 15.19
CA GLY A 100 -27.49 -10.82 16.45
C GLY A 100 -26.22 -11.67 16.32
N GLN A 101 -25.83 -12.11 15.12
CA GLN A 101 -24.56 -12.82 14.87
C GLN A 101 -23.56 -12.00 14.04
N ARG A 102 -24.04 -10.92 13.40
CA ARG A 102 -23.21 -9.98 12.64
C ARG A 102 -22.32 -9.20 13.59
N LEU A 103 -21.15 -8.78 13.10
CA LEU A 103 -20.31 -7.84 13.84
C LEU A 103 -20.92 -6.44 13.84
N LEU A 104 -21.51 -6.04 12.71
CA LEU A 104 -22.19 -4.76 12.53
C LEU A 104 -23.51 -4.96 11.79
N ASP A 105 -24.50 -4.16 12.15
CA ASP A 105 -25.69 -4.02 11.32
C ASP A 105 -25.34 -3.34 9.98
N PRO A 106 -26.07 -3.62 8.89
CA PRO A 106 -25.72 -3.07 7.57
C PRO A 106 -25.66 -1.54 7.52
N ALA A 107 -26.46 -0.84 8.33
CA ALA A 107 -26.41 0.62 8.42
C ALA A 107 -25.12 1.12 9.09
N ASP A 108 -24.71 0.45 10.17
CA ASP A 108 -23.46 0.75 10.87
C ASP A 108 -22.26 0.46 9.96
N ALA A 109 -22.22 -0.71 9.32
CA ALA A 109 -21.12 -1.06 8.42
C ALA A 109 -20.93 -0.05 7.28
N ARG A 110 -22.02 0.47 6.70
CA ARG A 110 -21.94 1.54 5.69
C ARG A 110 -21.41 2.84 6.27
N ARG A 111 -21.89 3.25 7.44
CA ARG A 111 -21.39 4.46 8.11
C ARG A 111 -19.90 4.32 8.44
N GLU A 112 -19.47 3.21 9.01
CA GLU A 112 -18.05 2.98 9.33
C GLU A 112 -17.19 2.93 8.04
N ALA A 113 -17.72 2.41 6.93
CA ALA A 113 -17.01 2.47 5.65
C ALA A 113 -16.81 3.91 5.16
N GLU A 114 -17.84 4.77 5.24
CA GLU A 114 -17.72 6.20 4.93
C GLU A 114 -16.71 6.90 5.84
N GLU A 115 -16.69 6.57 7.13
CA GLU A 115 -15.70 7.09 8.08
C GLU A 115 -14.27 6.65 7.71
N ILE A 116 -14.07 5.39 7.31
CA ILE A 116 -12.76 4.91 6.84
C ILE A 116 -12.31 5.70 5.60
N ILE A 117 -13.23 5.94 4.65
CA ILE A 117 -12.96 6.74 3.45
C ILE A 117 -12.59 8.20 3.80
N ALA A 118 -13.27 8.78 4.78
CA ALA A 118 -13.03 10.15 5.20
C ALA A 118 -11.72 10.32 6.00
N GLN A 119 -11.30 9.29 6.74
CA GLN A 119 -10.20 9.38 7.70
C GLN A 119 -8.86 8.86 7.14
N PHE A 120 -8.88 7.92 6.19
CA PHE A 120 -7.68 7.35 5.58
C PHE A 120 -7.55 7.73 4.11
N ASP A 121 -6.30 7.80 3.64
CA ASP A 121 -6.01 7.90 2.20
C ASP A 121 -6.23 6.51 1.56
N VAL A 122 -7.33 6.40 0.80
CA VAL A 122 -7.78 5.15 0.17
C VAL A 122 -7.15 4.98 -1.21
N ILE A 123 -6.53 3.82 -1.43
CA ILE A 123 -5.91 3.49 -2.71
C ILE A 123 -6.84 2.61 -3.54
N TYR A 124 -7.08 3.01 -4.79
CA TYR A 124 -7.93 2.28 -5.74
C TYR A 124 -7.09 1.46 -6.71
N PRO A 125 -7.57 0.26 -7.12
CA PRO A 125 -6.82 -0.57 -8.04
C PRO A 125 -6.88 0.01 -9.45
N ASP A 126 -5.76 -0.08 -10.16
CA ASP A 126 -5.66 0.17 -11.60
C ASP A 126 -5.07 -1.06 -12.32
N ASP A 127 -4.75 -0.93 -13.61
CA ASP A 127 -4.19 -2.05 -14.36
C ASP A 127 -2.76 -2.40 -13.89
N ALA A 128 -2.01 -1.45 -13.30
CA ALA A 128 -0.70 -1.71 -12.75
C ALA A 128 -0.79 -2.61 -11.51
N VAL A 129 -1.72 -2.32 -10.58
CA VAL A 129 -2.01 -3.18 -9.42
C VAL A 129 -2.38 -4.58 -9.86
N LEU A 130 -3.30 -4.72 -10.83
CA LEU A 130 -3.73 -6.04 -11.30
C LEU A 130 -2.60 -6.84 -11.96
N ARG A 131 -1.79 -6.20 -12.81
CA ARG A 131 -0.63 -6.84 -13.45
C ARG A 131 0.43 -7.21 -12.43
N MET A 132 0.63 -6.40 -11.40
CA MET A 132 1.57 -6.69 -10.32
C MET A 132 1.09 -7.89 -9.49
N ALA A 133 -0.21 -7.96 -9.19
CA ALA A 133 -0.81 -9.11 -8.49
C ALA A 133 -0.58 -10.43 -9.24
N LEU A 134 -0.81 -10.46 -10.56
CA LEU A 134 -0.54 -11.64 -11.40
C LEU A 134 0.93 -12.09 -11.31
N ARG A 135 1.87 -11.14 -11.32
CA ARG A 135 3.30 -11.44 -11.18
C ARG A 135 3.63 -11.93 -9.77
N GLY A 136 3.10 -11.28 -8.74
CA GLY A 136 3.31 -11.63 -7.34
C GLY A 136 2.78 -13.02 -6.99
N ALA A 137 1.58 -13.36 -7.47
CA ALA A 137 0.99 -14.69 -7.30
C ALA A 137 1.92 -15.78 -7.87
N ALA A 138 2.42 -15.58 -9.09
CA ALA A 138 3.33 -16.53 -9.73
C ALA A 138 4.73 -16.57 -9.07
N ALA A 139 5.27 -15.43 -8.66
CA ALA A 139 6.62 -15.32 -8.12
C ALA A 139 6.73 -15.81 -6.66
N TYR A 140 5.69 -15.60 -5.87
CA TYR A 140 5.72 -15.83 -4.42
C TYR A 140 4.79 -16.96 -3.95
N GLY A 141 3.95 -17.50 -4.84
CA GLY A 141 2.96 -18.52 -4.48
C GLY A 141 1.86 -17.99 -3.57
N LEU A 142 1.62 -16.69 -3.58
CA LEU A 142 0.53 -16.05 -2.82
C LEU A 142 -0.83 -16.46 -3.40
N SER A 143 -1.86 -16.52 -2.53
CA SER A 143 -3.23 -16.63 -3.01
C SER A 143 -3.58 -15.42 -3.89
N TRP A 144 -4.64 -15.54 -4.70
CA TRP A 144 -5.04 -14.43 -5.57
C TRP A 144 -5.33 -13.14 -4.79
N PHE A 145 -6.06 -13.23 -3.68
CA PHE A 145 -6.41 -12.07 -2.87
C PHE A 145 -5.20 -11.49 -2.14
N ASP A 146 -4.32 -12.34 -1.60
CA ASP A 146 -3.07 -11.90 -0.96
C ASP A 146 -2.13 -11.22 -1.96
N ALA A 147 -1.99 -11.79 -3.16
CA ALA A 147 -1.17 -11.20 -4.21
C ALA A 147 -1.73 -9.82 -4.64
N HIS A 148 -3.05 -9.68 -4.71
CA HIS A 148 -3.69 -8.42 -5.05
C HIS A 148 -3.54 -7.38 -3.94
N LEU A 149 -3.69 -7.78 -2.67
CA LEU A 149 -3.44 -6.91 -1.52
C LEU A 149 -1.99 -6.42 -1.47
N TRP A 150 -1.04 -7.36 -1.58
CA TRP A 150 0.39 -7.04 -1.64
C TRP A 150 0.73 -6.08 -2.79
N ALA A 151 0.10 -6.25 -3.95
CA ALA A 151 0.35 -5.43 -5.12
C ALA A 151 0.01 -3.95 -4.92
N TYR A 152 -0.98 -3.61 -4.09
CA TYR A 152 -1.23 -2.21 -3.70
C TYR A 152 -0.01 -1.60 -3.01
N ALA A 153 0.60 -2.33 -2.07
CA ALA A 153 1.75 -1.84 -1.34
C ALA A 153 2.95 -1.65 -2.28
N GLU A 154 3.24 -2.66 -3.11
CA GLU A 154 4.36 -2.61 -4.05
C GLU A 154 4.20 -1.48 -5.09
N VAL A 155 3.04 -1.34 -5.72
CA VAL A 155 2.81 -0.33 -6.77
C VAL A 155 2.87 1.09 -6.20
N HIS A 156 2.40 1.30 -4.97
CA HIS A 156 2.36 2.62 -4.35
C HIS A 156 3.60 2.92 -3.47
N GLY A 157 4.61 2.05 -3.49
CA GLY A 157 5.87 2.24 -2.75
C GLY A 157 5.68 2.25 -1.23
N LEU A 158 4.72 1.49 -0.73
CA LEU A 158 4.50 1.29 0.71
C LEU A 158 5.44 0.19 1.18
N SER A 159 6.31 0.49 2.13
CA SER A 159 7.35 -0.43 2.59
C SER A 159 6.82 -1.50 3.55
N GLU A 160 5.60 -1.33 4.07
CA GLU A 160 5.02 -2.21 5.08
C GLU A 160 3.58 -2.62 4.72
N LEU A 161 3.25 -3.88 5.02
CA LEU A 161 1.89 -4.43 4.96
C LEU A 161 1.52 -4.98 6.35
N LEU A 162 0.47 -4.43 6.96
CA LEU A 162 -0.09 -4.95 8.20
C LEU A 162 -1.14 -5.99 7.91
N SER A 163 -0.81 -7.26 8.15
CA SER A 163 -1.69 -8.40 7.87
C SER A 163 -1.31 -9.59 8.72
N GLU A 164 -2.32 -10.34 9.19
CA GLU A 164 -2.13 -11.62 9.88
C GLU A 164 -2.06 -12.82 8.93
N ASP A 165 -2.57 -12.68 7.70
CA ASP A 165 -2.72 -13.78 6.74
C ASP A 165 -1.39 -14.12 6.03
N PHE A 166 -0.38 -13.28 6.21
CA PHE A 166 0.95 -13.43 5.66
C PHE A 166 1.96 -13.86 6.73
N GLN A 167 3.07 -14.46 6.30
CA GLN A 167 4.18 -14.75 7.20
C GLN A 167 4.83 -13.45 7.70
N HIS A 168 4.72 -13.19 9.01
CA HIS A 168 5.34 -12.04 9.66
C HIS A 168 6.86 -11.96 9.39
N GLY A 169 7.34 -10.75 9.11
CA GLY A 169 8.74 -10.45 8.84
C GLY A 169 9.22 -10.87 7.45
N ARG A 170 8.36 -11.53 6.66
CA ARG A 170 8.70 -11.88 5.27
C ARG A 170 8.61 -10.64 4.38
N MET A 171 9.59 -10.53 3.48
CA MET A 171 9.64 -9.50 2.46
C MET A 171 9.19 -10.07 1.11
N TYR A 172 8.29 -9.35 0.45
CA TYR A 172 7.80 -9.63 -0.91
C TYR A 172 8.05 -8.39 -1.76
N GLY A 173 8.93 -8.48 -2.75
CA GLY A 173 9.41 -7.31 -3.49
C GLY A 173 10.09 -6.33 -2.52
N THR A 174 9.50 -5.15 -2.40
CA THR A 174 9.96 -4.08 -1.49
C THR A 174 9.14 -3.98 -0.19
N VAL A 175 8.12 -4.83 -0.03
CA VAL A 175 7.14 -4.76 1.06
C VAL A 175 7.49 -5.77 2.15
N THR A 176 7.64 -5.31 3.38
CA THR A 176 7.78 -6.18 4.57
C THR A 176 6.43 -6.37 5.24
N VAL A 177 6.09 -7.61 5.57
CA VAL A 177 4.85 -7.95 6.27
C VAL A 177 5.05 -7.85 7.77
N HIS A 178 4.11 -7.21 8.46
CA HIS A 178 4.02 -7.18 9.90
C HIS A 178 2.64 -7.64 10.36
N ASP A 179 2.53 -8.84 10.92
CA ASP A 179 1.38 -9.24 11.72
C ASP A 179 1.34 -8.44 13.04
N PRO A 180 0.33 -7.58 13.27
CA PRO A 180 0.20 -6.81 14.51
C PRO A 180 -0.34 -7.64 15.69
N PHE A 181 -0.85 -8.85 15.46
CA PHE A 181 -1.58 -9.65 16.45
C PHE A 181 -0.75 -10.75 17.11
N ARG A 182 0.57 -10.75 16.92
CA ARG A 182 1.46 -11.80 17.43
C ARG A 182 1.41 -12.01 18.95
N ASP A 183 1.18 -10.94 19.69
CA ASP A 183 1.11 -10.95 21.16
C ASP A 183 -0.33 -10.80 21.69
N ALA A 184 -1.32 -10.85 20.79
CA ALA A 184 -2.75 -10.67 21.09
C ALA A 184 -3.47 -12.00 21.40
#